data_AF-A0A3M2L715-F1
#
_entry.id   AF-A0A3M2L715-F1
#
_cell.length_a   1.000
_cell.length_b   1.000
_cell.length_c   1.000
_cell.angle_alpha   90.00
_cell.angle_beta   90.00
_cell.angle_gamma   90.00
#
_symmetry.space_group_name_H-M   'P 1'
#
loop_
_entity.id
_entity.type
_entity.pdbx_description
1 polymer ?
#
loop_
_entity_poly.entity_id
_entity_poly.type
_entity_poly.pdbx_seq_one_letter_code
_entity_poly.pdbx_strand_id
1 'polypeptide(L)'
;MTSPGTFEYVGPQWLEAVAAIVADLLGDDPGPLDYCVCEDLTSPPPGRANTPAGTLSWSIHFHTDGTVVGAGSPATADLRIVADYAVHHALSRQIWAGDPEIMAAAQQRRRSATAAGELRIEGDMSAAPDPIRRLIAQLHDPVAEITA
;
A
#
# COMPACT_ATOMS: atom_id res chain seq x y z
N MET A 1 19.38 3.58 -14.98
CA MET A 1 18.49 4.51 -14.25
C MET A 1 19.04 4.67 -12.86
N THR A 2 19.39 5.90 -12.46
CA THR A 2 19.72 6.24 -11.07
C THR A 2 18.51 5.95 -10.20
N SER A 3 18.67 5.21 -9.11
CA SER A 3 17.59 4.96 -8.15
C SER A 3 16.99 6.32 -7.73
N PRO A 4 15.69 6.55 -7.91
CA PRO A 4 15.04 7.69 -7.27
C PRO A 4 15.31 7.57 -5.77
N GLY A 5 15.68 8.67 -5.12
CA GLY A 5 15.95 8.66 -3.69
C GLY A 5 14.74 8.17 -2.90
N THR A 6 14.95 7.80 -1.63
CA THR A 6 13.82 7.46 -0.74
C THR A 6 13.00 8.70 -0.42
N PHE A 7 11.68 8.57 -0.46
CA PHE A 7 10.72 9.62 -0.16
C PHE A 7 10.02 9.38 1.19
N GLU A 8 9.57 10.45 1.83
CA GLU A 8 8.80 10.38 3.05
C GLU A 8 7.52 9.56 2.85
N TYR A 9 7.30 8.51 3.65
CA TYR A 9 6.19 7.58 3.48
C TYR A 9 4.83 8.30 3.46
N VAL A 10 4.02 8.08 2.42
CA VAL A 10 2.72 8.75 2.18
C VAL A 10 2.85 10.29 2.00
N GLY A 11 4.06 10.80 1.74
CA GLY A 11 4.29 12.19 1.33
C GLY A 11 3.94 12.42 -0.15
N PRO A 12 3.84 13.67 -0.62
CA PRO A 12 3.45 13.99 -2.00
C PRO A 12 4.34 13.32 -3.07
N GLN A 13 5.67 13.38 -2.91
CA GLN A 13 6.61 12.77 -3.84
C GLN A 13 6.56 11.25 -3.80
N TRP A 14 6.28 10.67 -2.63
CA TRP A 14 6.10 9.24 -2.48
C TRP A 14 4.85 8.78 -3.23
N LEU A 15 3.72 9.49 -3.10
CA LEU A 15 2.47 9.18 -3.80
C LEU A 15 2.62 9.27 -5.33
N GLU A 16 3.32 10.28 -5.82
CA GLU A 16 3.65 10.41 -7.25
C GLU A 16 4.51 9.24 -7.74
N ALA A 17 5.52 8.83 -6.98
CA ALA A 17 6.35 7.68 -7.31
C ALA A 17 5.57 6.36 -7.27
N VAL A 18 4.67 6.18 -6.30
CA VAL A 18 3.77 5.01 -6.25
C VAL A 18 2.83 5.01 -7.45
N ALA A 19 2.28 6.15 -7.86
CA ALA A 19 1.45 6.25 -9.06
C ALA A 19 2.21 5.77 -10.31
N ALA A 20 3.48 6.15 -10.45
CA ALA A 20 4.33 5.70 -11.55
C ALA A 20 4.60 4.19 -11.51
N ILE A 21 4.90 3.64 -10.32
CA ILE A 21 5.09 2.19 -10.12
C ILE A 21 3.80 1.42 -10.47
N VAL A 22 2.65 1.89 -10.00
CA VAL A 22 1.34 1.28 -10.27
C VAL A 22 1.05 1.30 -11.76
N ALA A 23 1.30 2.41 -12.45
CA ALA A 23 1.12 2.50 -13.90
C ALA A 23 2.02 1.52 -14.66
N ASP A 24 3.30 1.42 -14.29
CA ASP A 24 4.26 0.49 -14.92
C ASP A 24 3.85 -0.98 -14.71
N LEU A 25 3.45 -1.35 -13.49
CA LEU A 25 3.03 -2.72 -13.16
C LEU A 25 1.69 -3.11 -13.82
N LEU A 26 0.80 -2.15 -14.03
CA LEU A 26 -0.51 -2.39 -14.62
C LEU A 26 -0.42 -2.57 -16.15
N GLY A 27 0.52 -1.87 -16.79
CA GLY A 27 0.72 -1.86 -18.24
C GLY A 27 -0.30 -1.01 -19.00
N ASP A 28 -0.22 -1.04 -20.33
CA ASP A 28 -0.92 -0.09 -21.22
C ASP A 28 -2.44 -0.36 -21.38
N ASP A 29 -2.93 -1.58 -21.15
CA ASP A 29 -4.36 -1.93 -21.30
C ASP A 29 -4.78 -3.06 -20.35
N PRO A 30 -5.11 -2.75 -19.09
CA PRO A 30 -5.59 -3.73 -18.13
C PRO A 30 -7.06 -4.13 -18.34
N GLY A 31 -7.76 -3.54 -19.32
CA GLY A 31 -9.20 -3.62 -19.45
C GLY A 31 -9.96 -2.85 -18.36
N PRO A 32 -11.29 -3.01 -18.28
CA PRO A 32 -12.12 -2.30 -17.30
C PRO A 32 -11.86 -2.84 -15.89
N LEU A 33 -11.49 -1.95 -14.98
CA LEU A 33 -11.30 -2.24 -13.56
C LEU A 33 -12.24 -1.38 -12.71
N ASP A 34 -12.68 -1.94 -11.58
CA ASP A 34 -13.37 -1.21 -10.51
C ASP A 34 -12.98 -1.88 -9.19
N TYR A 35 -12.02 -1.29 -8.50
CA TYR A 35 -11.54 -1.79 -7.21
C TYR A 35 -10.79 -0.68 -6.46
N CYS A 36 -10.93 -0.64 -5.15
CA CYS A 36 -10.24 0.32 -4.29
C CYS A 36 -9.48 -0.38 -3.17
N VAL A 37 -8.18 -0.10 -3.11
CA VAL A 37 -7.31 -0.49 -1.99
C VAL A 37 -7.01 0.76 -1.17
N CYS A 38 -7.22 0.70 0.14
CA CYS A 38 -6.91 1.77 1.07
C CYS A 38 -6.03 1.25 2.21
N GLU A 39 -5.02 2.02 2.60
CA GLU A 39 -4.29 1.82 3.84
C GLU A 39 -4.51 3.00 4.78
N ASP A 40 -4.94 2.72 6.01
CA ASP A 40 -5.07 3.69 7.08
C ASP A 40 -4.03 3.40 8.16
N LEU A 41 -3.06 4.30 8.31
CA LEU A 41 -2.01 4.18 9.32
C LEU A 41 -2.44 4.94 10.58
N THR A 42 -2.66 4.20 11.66
CA THR A 42 -2.99 4.76 12.97
C THR A 42 -1.73 5.23 13.69
N SER A 43 -1.88 6.20 14.60
CA SER A 43 -0.76 6.76 15.38
C SER A 43 0.42 7.27 14.52
N PRO A 44 0.18 8.04 13.43
CA PRO A 44 1.27 8.58 12.64
C PRO A 44 2.10 9.61 13.45
N PRO A 45 3.32 9.95 13.00
CA PRO A 45 4.12 10.97 13.66
C PRO A 45 3.35 12.31 13.79
N PRO A 46 3.66 13.13 14.81
CA PRO A 46 2.95 14.39 15.02
C PRO A 46 2.93 15.28 13.77
N GLY A 47 1.74 15.80 13.42
CA GLY A 47 1.54 16.64 12.25
C GLY A 47 1.47 15.89 10.91
N ARG A 48 1.56 14.55 10.90
CA ARG A 48 1.49 13.74 9.67
C ARG A 48 0.10 13.25 9.31
N ALA A 49 -0.85 13.23 10.24
CA ALA A 49 -2.22 12.80 9.93
C ALA A 49 -2.81 13.62 8.77
N ASN A 50 -3.39 12.94 7.79
CA ASN A 50 -4.00 13.55 6.60
C ASN A 50 -5.52 13.27 6.50
N THR A 51 -6.11 12.67 7.52
CA THR A 51 -7.57 12.43 7.62
C THR A 51 -8.17 13.06 8.87
N PRO A 52 -9.50 13.33 8.89
CA PRO A 52 -10.20 13.77 10.10
C PRO A 52 -10.14 12.77 11.26
N ALA A 53 -9.91 11.49 10.98
CA ALA A 53 -9.78 10.43 11.99
C ALA A 53 -8.39 10.42 12.66
N GLY A 54 -7.48 11.30 12.25
CA GLY A 54 -6.12 11.35 12.80
C GLY A 54 -5.19 10.28 12.23
N THR A 55 -5.56 9.64 11.12
CA THR A 55 -4.72 8.65 10.43
C THR A 55 -3.88 9.31 9.34
N LEU A 56 -2.78 8.64 8.96
CA LEU A 56 -2.07 8.89 7.72
C LEU A 56 -2.52 7.83 6.72
N SER A 57 -3.32 8.22 5.73
CA SER A 57 -3.97 7.29 4.83
C SER A 57 -3.61 7.54 3.37
N TRP A 58 -3.65 6.49 2.57
CA TRP A 58 -3.54 6.56 1.11
C TRP A 58 -4.37 5.46 0.45
N SER A 59 -4.69 5.65 -0.81
CA SER A 59 -5.45 4.67 -1.59
C SER A 59 -4.97 4.56 -3.04
N ILE A 60 -5.30 3.42 -3.64
CA ILE A 60 -5.25 3.17 -5.07
C ILE A 60 -6.66 2.85 -5.53
N HIS A 61 -7.20 3.69 -6.41
CA HIS A 61 -8.48 3.47 -7.05
C HIS A 61 -8.25 3.04 -8.49
N PHE A 62 -8.66 1.84 -8.82
CA PHE A 62 -8.67 1.32 -10.18
C PHE A 62 -10.05 1.60 -10.78
N HIS A 63 -10.08 2.38 -11.85
CA HIS A 63 -11.27 2.68 -12.63
C HIS A 63 -11.11 2.16 -14.06
N THR A 64 -12.22 2.14 -14.80
CA THR A 64 -12.23 1.71 -16.20
C THR A 64 -11.42 2.64 -17.10
N ASP A 65 -11.31 3.92 -16.74
CA ASP A 65 -10.63 4.96 -17.50
C ASP A 65 -9.24 5.33 -16.94
N GLY A 66 -8.79 4.69 -15.87
CA GLY A 66 -7.47 4.93 -15.32
C GLY A 66 -7.30 4.49 -13.87
N THR A 67 -6.13 4.76 -13.31
CA THR A 67 -5.82 4.50 -11.90
C THR A 67 -5.45 5.79 -11.20
N VAL A 68 -5.98 5.99 -9.99
CA VAL A 68 -5.69 7.15 -9.15
C VAL A 68 -5.03 6.67 -7.87
N VAL A 69 -3.81 7.15 -7.62
CA VAL A 69 -3.13 7.01 -6.32
C VAL A 69 -3.21 8.33 -5.59
N GLY A 70 -3.57 8.31 -4.31
CA GLY A 70 -3.77 9.56 -3.59
C GLY A 70 -3.69 9.44 -2.07
N ALA A 71 -3.51 10.59 -1.44
CA ALA A 71 -3.65 10.74 0.00
C ALA A 71 -5.12 10.70 0.42
N GLY A 72 -5.36 10.18 1.62
CA GLY A 72 -6.67 10.19 2.26
C GLY A 72 -7.25 8.80 2.44
N SER A 73 -8.46 8.78 3.00
CA SER A 73 -9.20 7.56 3.32
C SER A 73 -10.57 7.64 2.66
N PRO A 74 -10.77 6.92 1.54
CA PRO A 74 -12.06 6.86 0.87
C PRO A 74 -13.14 6.33 1.84
N ALA A 75 -14.38 6.78 1.70
CA ALA A 75 -15.48 6.28 2.54
C ALA A 75 -15.75 4.78 2.33
N THR A 76 -15.52 4.30 1.11
CA THR A 76 -15.68 2.90 0.70
C THR A 76 -14.40 2.43 0.02
N ALA A 77 -13.90 1.27 0.44
CA ALA A 77 -12.79 0.57 -0.19
C ALA A 77 -13.10 -0.93 -0.20
N ASP A 78 -12.77 -1.62 -1.29
CA ASP A 78 -12.99 -3.06 -1.43
C ASP A 78 -11.99 -3.86 -0.59
N LEU A 79 -10.80 -3.28 -0.39
CA LEU A 79 -9.82 -3.73 0.58
C LEU A 79 -9.35 -2.55 1.43
N ARG A 80 -9.44 -2.69 2.75
CA ARG A 80 -8.88 -1.73 3.69
C ARG A 80 -7.89 -2.38 4.62
N ILE A 81 -6.69 -1.85 4.68
CA ILE A 81 -5.65 -2.25 5.63
C ILE A 81 -5.57 -1.16 6.68
N VAL A 82 -5.88 -1.48 7.94
CA VAL A 82 -5.73 -0.57 9.07
C VAL A 82 -4.57 -1.07 9.90
N ALA A 83 -3.54 -0.24 10.09
CA ALA A 83 -2.34 -0.68 10.78
C ALA A 83 -1.71 0.42 11.64
N ASP A 84 -1.05 0.05 12.74
CA ASP A 84 -0.18 0.97 13.46
C ASP A 84 0.97 1.44 12.56
N TYR A 85 1.19 2.75 12.51
CA TYR A 85 2.18 3.38 11.64
C TYR A 85 3.57 2.79 11.85
N ALA A 86 4.04 2.65 13.09
CA ALA A 86 5.41 2.21 13.37
C ALA A 86 5.61 0.73 12.98
N VAL A 87 4.59 -0.10 13.22
CA VAL A 87 4.61 -1.51 12.83
C VAL A 87 4.59 -1.65 11.30
N HIS A 88 3.70 -0.93 10.63
CA HIS A 88 3.50 -1.05 9.20
C HIS A 88 4.62 -0.41 8.39
N HIS A 89 5.14 0.74 8.83
CA HIS A 89 6.27 1.43 8.19
C HIS A 89 7.54 0.57 8.20
N ALA A 90 7.80 -0.15 9.30
CA ALA A 90 8.92 -1.08 9.35
C ALA A 90 8.77 -2.25 8.33
N LEU A 91 7.54 -2.71 8.09
CA LEU A 91 7.23 -3.73 7.09
C LEU A 91 7.32 -3.17 5.67
N SER A 92 6.80 -1.96 5.43
CA SER A 92 6.71 -1.37 4.09
C SER A 92 8.06 -1.04 3.47
N ARG A 93 9.12 -0.89 4.28
CA ARG A 93 10.51 -0.69 3.79
C ARG A 93 11.30 -1.97 3.57
N GLN A 94 10.73 -3.13 3.90
CA GLN A 94 11.48 -4.39 3.89
C GLN A 94 11.41 -5.06 2.52
N ILE A 95 12.43 -4.93 1.67
CA ILE A 95 12.46 -5.64 0.38
C ILE A 95 12.44 -7.16 0.61
N TRP A 96 11.51 -7.86 -0.04
CA TRP A 96 11.37 -9.32 0.07
C TRP A 96 12.22 -10.06 -0.96
N ALA A 97 12.32 -9.54 -2.19
CA ALA A 97 13.10 -10.09 -3.30
C ALA A 97 12.83 -11.60 -3.56
N GLY A 98 11.63 -12.08 -3.21
CA GLY A 98 11.27 -13.49 -3.29
C GLY A 98 12.01 -14.42 -2.31
N ASP A 99 12.74 -13.88 -1.33
CA ASP A 99 13.42 -14.65 -0.30
C ASP A 99 12.38 -15.28 0.67
N PRO A 100 12.28 -16.63 0.72
CA PRO A 100 11.28 -17.30 1.52
C PRO A 100 11.40 -17.04 3.03
N GLU A 101 12.61 -16.85 3.55
CA GLU A 101 12.84 -16.60 4.98
C GLU A 101 12.37 -15.20 5.36
N ILE A 102 12.70 -14.21 4.53
CA ILE A 102 12.24 -12.83 4.68
C ILE A 102 10.71 -12.77 4.60
N MET A 103 10.12 -13.41 3.60
CA MET A 103 8.66 -13.46 3.44
C MET A 103 7.98 -14.17 4.62
N ALA A 104 8.55 -15.28 5.11
CA ALA A 104 8.02 -15.98 6.28
C ALA A 104 8.10 -15.12 7.56
N ALA A 105 9.20 -14.39 7.75
CA ALA A 105 9.36 -13.46 8.86
C ALA A 105 8.37 -12.29 8.77
N ALA A 106 8.18 -11.70 7.58
CA ALA A 106 7.18 -10.66 7.35
C ALA A 106 5.76 -11.16 7.61
N GLN A 107 5.43 -12.38 7.16
CA GLN A 107 4.14 -13.00 7.42
C GLN A 107 3.93 -13.25 8.92
N GLN A 108 4.96 -13.72 9.63
CA GLN A 108 4.89 -13.90 11.08
C GLN A 108 4.69 -12.57 11.80
N ARG A 109 5.39 -11.51 11.40
CA ARG A 109 5.22 -10.18 11.98
C ARG A 109 3.81 -9.63 11.73
N ARG A 110 3.26 -9.80 10.53
CA ARG A 110 1.85 -9.45 10.23
C ARG A 110 0.88 -10.24 11.12
N ARG A 111 1.08 -11.55 11.29
CA ARG A 111 0.24 -12.37 12.20
C ARG A 111 0.31 -11.88 13.65
N SER A 112 1.51 -11.57 14.15
CA SER A 112 1.69 -11.04 15.50
C SER A 112 1.02 -9.67 15.68
N ALA A 113 1.18 -8.75 14.71
CA ALA A 113 0.50 -7.46 14.72
C ALA A 113 -1.03 -7.60 14.70
N THR A 114 -1.56 -8.53 13.91
CA THR A 114 -3.01 -8.82 13.91
C THR A 114 -3.48 -9.38 15.24
N ALA A 115 -2.73 -10.29 15.86
CA ALA A 115 -3.07 -10.81 17.19
C ALA A 115 -3.02 -9.73 18.28
N ALA A 116 -2.15 -8.73 18.12
CA ALA A 116 -2.04 -7.58 19.02
C ALA A 116 -3.09 -6.48 18.74
N GLY A 117 -3.88 -6.60 17.66
CA GLY A 117 -4.83 -5.56 17.23
C GLY A 117 -4.20 -4.37 16.52
N GLU A 118 -2.92 -4.47 16.16
CA GLU A 118 -2.13 -3.43 15.48
C GLU A 118 -2.22 -3.52 13.95
N LEU A 119 -2.79 -4.60 13.41
CA LEU A 119 -3.01 -4.79 11.98
C LEU A 119 -4.34 -5.49 11.74
N ARG A 120 -5.18 -4.89 10.90
CA ARG A 120 -6.45 -5.46 10.49
C ARG A 120 -6.63 -5.27 8.99
N ILE A 121 -7.17 -6.29 8.34
CA ILE A 121 -7.54 -6.23 6.94
C ILE A 121 -9.06 -6.41 6.88
N GLU A 122 -9.74 -5.45 6.27
CA GLU A 122 -11.16 -5.52 5.93
C GLU A 122 -11.30 -5.72 4.41
N GLY A 123 -12.33 -6.45 4.01
CA GLY A 123 -12.56 -6.79 2.60
C GLY A 123 -11.93 -8.10 2.18
N ASP A 124 -11.95 -8.36 0.87
CA ASP A 124 -11.51 -9.64 0.31
C ASP A 124 -10.67 -9.43 -0.97
N MET A 125 -9.39 -9.75 -0.87
CA MET A 125 -8.45 -9.71 -2.00
C MET A 125 -8.80 -10.76 -3.07
N SER A 126 -9.44 -11.86 -2.69
CA SER A 126 -9.77 -12.94 -3.62
C SER A 126 -10.80 -12.50 -4.66
N ALA A 127 -11.61 -11.49 -4.32
CA ALA A 127 -12.61 -10.86 -5.20
C ALA A 127 -12.02 -9.83 -6.18
N ALA A 128 -10.74 -9.44 -6.02
CA ALA A 128 -10.10 -8.49 -6.93
C ALA A 128 -9.91 -9.10 -8.34
N PRO A 129 -10.10 -8.31 -9.41
CA PRO A 129 -9.76 -8.73 -10.78
C PRO A 129 -8.31 -9.24 -10.92
N ASP A 130 -8.10 -10.18 -11.85
CA ASP A 130 -6.79 -10.79 -12.12
C ASP A 130 -5.64 -9.78 -12.29
N PRO A 131 -5.78 -8.69 -13.09
CA PRO A 131 -4.73 -7.68 -13.22
C PRO A 131 -4.36 -7.04 -11.89
N ILE A 132 -5.36 -6.74 -11.05
CA ILE A 132 -5.16 -6.11 -9.74
C ILE A 132 -4.47 -7.07 -8.78
N ARG A 133 -4.86 -8.35 -8.77
CA ARG A 133 -4.19 -9.37 -7.93
C ARG A 133 -2.71 -9.52 -8.29
N ARG A 134 -2.38 -9.53 -9.59
CA ARG A 134 -0.99 -9.59 -10.06
C ARG A 134 -0.20 -8.34 -9.72
N LEU A 135 -0.82 -7.16 -9.84
CA LEU A 135 -0.20 -5.90 -9.48
C LEU A 135 0.12 -5.87 -7.98
N ILE A 136 -0.85 -6.17 -7.12
CA ILE A 136 -0.67 -6.11 -5.66
C ILE A 136 0.39 -7.12 -5.19
N ALA A 137 0.48 -8.29 -5.83
CA ALA A 137 1.53 -9.27 -5.54
C ALA A 137 2.95 -8.77 -5.87
N GLN A 138 3.09 -7.81 -6.78
CA GLN A 138 4.38 -7.27 -7.24
C GLN A 138 4.67 -5.87 -6.67
N LEU A 139 3.67 -5.18 -6.15
CA LEU A 139 3.76 -3.78 -5.73
C LEU A 139 4.72 -3.54 -4.56
N HIS A 140 4.83 -4.52 -3.66
CA HIS A 140 5.50 -4.33 -2.37
C HIS A 140 6.96 -3.86 -2.50
N ASP A 141 7.78 -4.61 -3.26
CA ASP A 141 9.22 -4.37 -3.29
C ASP A 141 9.60 -3.04 -3.98
N PRO A 142 9.03 -2.67 -5.14
CA PRO A 142 9.26 -1.34 -5.72
C PRO A 142 8.86 -0.18 -4.80
N VAL A 143 7.76 -0.35 -4.04
CA VAL A 143 7.33 0.65 -3.06
C VAL A 143 8.29 0.70 -1.87
N ALA A 144 8.82 -0.45 -1.44
CA ALA A 144 9.81 -0.52 -0.37
C ALA A 144 11.11 0.22 -0.74
N GLU A 145 11.56 0.11 -1.98
CA GLU A 145 12.76 0.78 -2.48
C GLU A 145 12.69 2.32 -2.39
N ILE A 146 11.50 2.90 -2.53
CA ILE A 146 11.30 4.34 -2.50
C ILE A 146 10.86 4.89 -1.13
N THR A 147 10.72 4.04 -0.10
CA THR A 147 10.18 4.46 1.20
C THR A 147 11.30 4.75 2.21
N ALA A 148 11.38 5.99 2.70
CA ALA A 148 12.33 6.42 3.74
C ALA A 148 11.94 5.92 5.14
#